data_AF-A0A931ZTF3-F1
#
_entry.id   AF-A0A931ZTF3-F1
#
_cell.length_a   1.000
_cell.length_b   1.000
_cell.length_c   1.000
_cell.angle_alpha   90.00
_cell.angle_beta   90.00
_cell.angle_gamma   90.00
#
_symmetry.space_group_name_H-M   'P 1'
#
loop_
_entity.id
_entity.type
_entity.pdbx_description
1 polymer ?
#
loop_
_entity_poly.entity_id
_entity_poly.type
_entity_poly.pdbx_seq_one_letter_code
_entity_poly.pdbx_strand_id
1 'polypeptide(L)'
;TQLRAGTNRWTCFTDVPTSPGNDPMCVDQNFMAWAVAWMGHTKPDIKGVGFGYMLQGGSDASNTDPFKMAPDAGQPWVDTGPHVMMVTPNVASLAALPTDHTSGAPYIMWQGTPYAHVMLPVK
;
A
#
# COMPACT_ATOMS: atom_id res chain seq x y z
N THR A 1 -17.41 -3.94 -9.64
CA THR A 1 -18.46 -3.03 -10.16
C THR A 1 -18.48 -1.76 -9.33
N GLN A 2 -18.72 -0.59 -9.93
CA GLN A 2 -18.80 0.67 -9.20
C GLN A 2 -20.09 0.74 -8.35
N LEU A 3 -19.95 1.07 -7.06
CA LEU A 3 -21.10 1.19 -6.12
C LEU A 3 -21.73 2.59 -6.13
N ARG A 4 -20.91 3.63 -6.21
CA ARG A 4 -21.33 5.04 -6.21
C ARG A 4 -20.33 5.89 -6.98
N ALA A 5 -20.81 6.89 -7.72
CA ALA A 5 -19.94 7.90 -8.33
C ALA A 5 -19.48 8.93 -7.30
N GLY A 6 -18.16 9.13 -7.22
CA GLY A 6 -17.55 10.20 -6.47
C GLY A 6 -17.50 11.50 -7.27
N THR A 7 -17.21 12.61 -6.58
CA THR A 7 -17.03 13.95 -7.16
C THR A 7 -15.61 14.49 -6.97
N ASN A 8 -14.80 13.79 -6.17
CA ASN A 8 -13.38 14.02 -6.00
C ASN A 8 -12.64 12.85 -6.66
N ARG A 9 -11.45 13.09 -7.22
CA ARG A 9 -10.70 12.15 -8.08
C ARG A 9 -10.11 10.92 -7.34
N TRP A 10 -10.77 10.49 -6.28
CA TRP A 10 -10.43 9.35 -5.44
C TRP A 10 -11.31 8.16 -5.79
N THR A 11 -10.74 6.97 -5.71
CA THR A 11 -11.45 5.70 -5.86
C THR A 11 -11.31 4.94 -4.55
N CYS A 12 -12.44 4.52 -3.98
CA CYS A 12 -12.46 3.74 -2.75
C CYS A 12 -12.86 2.29 -3.04
N PHE A 13 -12.17 1.38 -2.38
CA PHE A 13 -12.41 -0.04 -2.41
C PHE A 13 -12.96 -0.47 -1.06
N THR A 14 -13.91 -1.40 -1.10
CA THR A 14 -14.37 -2.10 0.09
C THR A 14 -13.26 -3.02 0.60
N ASP A 15 -13.50 -3.56 1.79
CA ASP A 15 -12.70 -4.65 2.33
C ASP A 15 -12.46 -5.80 1.35
N VAL A 16 -11.32 -6.47 1.51
CA VAL A 16 -10.92 -7.65 0.75
C VAL A 16 -11.09 -8.86 1.67
N PRO A 17 -12.13 -9.70 1.49
CA PRO A 17 -12.50 -10.73 2.48
C PRO A 17 -11.46 -11.85 2.70
N THR A 18 -10.37 -11.86 1.93
CA THR A 18 -9.31 -12.87 2.02
C THR A 18 -8.24 -12.53 3.04
N SER A 19 -8.14 -11.27 3.48
CA SER A 19 -7.28 -10.90 4.61
C SER A 19 -8.04 -11.05 5.94
N PRO A 20 -7.32 -11.24 7.06
CA PRO A 20 -7.96 -11.36 8.38
C PRO A 20 -8.46 -10.02 8.95
N GLY A 21 -7.93 -8.90 8.44
CA GLY A 21 -8.31 -7.54 8.83
C GLY A 21 -9.46 -6.99 8.00
N ASN A 22 -10.05 -5.88 8.46
CA ASN A 22 -10.95 -5.07 7.66
C ASN A 22 -10.13 -3.98 6.99
N ASP A 23 -9.91 -4.11 5.70
CA ASP A 23 -8.84 -3.40 4.97
C ASP A 23 -9.39 -2.48 3.86
N PRO A 24 -10.39 -1.61 4.12
CA PRO A 24 -10.89 -0.68 3.11
C PRO A 24 -9.83 0.37 2.80
N MET A 25 -9.65 0.65 1.50
CA MET A 25 -8.69 1.64 1.02
C MET A 25 -9.34 2.67 0.12
N CYS A 26 -8.78 3.88 0.08
CA CYS A 26 -9.06 4.83 -0.98
C CYS A 26 -7.76 5.34 -1.56
N VAL A 27 -7.74 5.54 -2.87
CA VAL A 27 -6.55 5.89 -3.64
C VAL A 27 -6.85 6.99 -4.64
N ASP A 28 -5.87 7.85 -4.89
CA ASP A 28 -5.95 8.81 -5.99
C ASP A 28 -5.61 8.15 -7.34
N GLN A 29 -5.67 8.95 -8.41
CA GLN A 29 -5.43 8.47 -9.77
C GLN A 29 -4.01 7.93 -10.00
N ASN A 30 -2.99 8.51 -9.36
CA ASN A 30 -1.60 8.09 -9.53
C ASN A 30 -1.35 6.80 -8.76
N PHE A 31 -1.86 6.70 -7.53
CA PHE A 31 -1.77 5.46 -6.75
C PHE A 31 -2.56 4.34 -7.43
N MET A 32 -3.72 4.64 -8.02
CA MET A 32 -4.46 3.66 -8.82
C MET A 32 -3.64 3.13 -10.00
N ALA A 33 -2.94 4.01 -10.74
CA ALA A 33 -2.07 3.56 -11.83
C ALA A 33 -0.92 2.67 -11.33
N TRP A 34 -0.34 2.99 -10.16
CA TRP A 34 0.64 2.14 -9.50
C TRP A 34 0.05 0.77 -9.11
N ALA A 35 -1.15 0.74 -8.53
CA ALA A 35 -1.80 -0.49 -8.09
C ALA A 35 -2.19 -1.40 -9.28
N VAL A 36 -2.64 -0.82 -10.40
CA VAL A 36 -2.86 -1.58 -11.65
C VAL A 36 -1.56 -2.23 -12.14
N ALA A 37 -0.45 -1.51 -12.09
CA ALA A 37 0.84 -2.05 -12.52
C ALA A 37 1.30 -3.19 -11.61
N TRP A 38 1.16 -3.03 -10.28
CA TRP A 38 1.43 -4.06 -9.29
C TRP A 38 0.59 -5.33 -9.53
N MET A 39 -0.74 -5.20 -9.66
CA MET A 39 -1.63 -6.32 -9.96
C MET A 39 -1.31 -7.00 -11.30
N GLY A 40 -0.86 -6.22 -12.30
CA GLY A 40 -0.45 -6.73 -13.61
C GLY A 40 0.96 -7.30 -13.66
N HIS A 41 1.70 -7.29 -12.55
CA HIS A 41 3.12 -7.69 -12.48
C HIS A 41 4.01 -6.91 -13.47
N THR A 42 3.70 -5.63 -13.65
CA THR A 42 4.42 -4.73 -14.55
C THR A 42 5.05 -3.57 -13.79
N LYS A 43 6.08 -2.94 -14.35
CA LYS A 43 6.71 -1.79 -13.73
C LYS A 43 5.73 -0.61 -13.67
N PRO A 44 5.51 0.02 -12.50
CA PRO A 44 4.70 1.22 -12.40
C PRO A 44 5.24 2.36 -13.28
N ASP A 45 4.36 2.96 -14.09
CA ASP A 45 4.64 4.18 -14.86
C ASP A 45 3.74 5.33 -14.39
N ILE A 46 4.01 5.84 -13.19
CA ILE A 46 3.29 6.98 -12.61
C ILE A 46 4.00 8.28 -12.95
N LYS A 47 3.22 9.33 -13.30
CA LYS A 47 3.76 10.63 -13.74
C LYS A 47 3.94 11.63 -12.60
N GLY A 48 3.39 11.34 -11.43
CA GLY A 48 3.49 12.17 -10.25
C GLY A 48 3.34 11.34 -8.98
N VAL A 49 3.53 12.01 -7.83
CA VAL A 49 3.27 11.40 -6.52
C VAL A 49 1.79 11.02 -6.44
N GLY A 50 1.53 9.84 -5.90
CA GLY A 50 0.18 9.34 -5.65
C GLY A 50 0.00 8.99 -4.19
N PHE A 51 -1.22 9.15 -3.70
CA PHE A 51 -1.60 8.86 -2.34
C PHE A 51 -2.71 7.82 -2.25
N GLY A 52 -2.62 6.99 -1.23
CA GLY A 52 -3.69 6.12 -0.75
C GLY A 52 -3.85 6.25 0.76
N TYR A 53 -4.96 5.78 1.30
CA TYR A 53 -5.13 5.66 2.75
C TYR A 53 -5.94 4.43 3.11
N MET A 54 -5.62 3.86 4.28
CA MET A 54 -6.32 2.75 4.91
C MET A 54 -6.54 3.11 6.39
N LEU A 55 -7.67 3.75 6.68
CA LEU A 55 -7.92 4.34 8.00
C LEU A 55 -8.48 3.35 9.04
N GLN A 56 -8.88 2.15 8.60
CA GLN A 56 -9.20 1.04 9.51
C GLN A 56 -7.96 0.16 9.80
N GLY A 57 -6.83 0.45 9.17
CA GLY A 57 -5.65 -0.43 9.17
C GLY A 57 -5.66 -1.38 7.96
N GLY A 58 -4.74 -2.33 8.01
CA GLY A 58 -4.49 -3.33 6.97
C GLY A 58 -3.79 -4.55 7.56
N SER A 59 -4.04 -5.73 7.01
CA SER A 59 -3.24 -6.93 7.29
C SER A 59 -2.41 -7.34 6.08
N ASP A 60 -1.08 -7.26 6.20
CA ASP A 60 -0.15 -7.59 5.12
C ASP A 60 0.50 -8.96 5.36
N ALA A 61 0.63 -9.75 4.29
CA ALA A 61 1.33 -11.04 4.36
C ALA A 61 2.86 -10.88 4.45
N SER A 62 3.39 -9.74 3.98
CA SER A 62 4.82 -9.45 3.98
C SER A 62 5.10 -7.95 3.83
N ASN A 63 6.06 -7.46 4.61
CA ASN A 63 6.61 -6.12 4.44
C ASN A 63 7.69 -6.04 3.33
N THR A 64 8.16 -7.18 2.79
CA THR A 64 9.28 -7.23 1.83
C THR A 64 8.92 -7.83 0.48
N ASP A 65 7.92 -8.72 0.42
CA ASP A 65 7.52 -9.42 -0.80
C ASP A 65 6.13 -8.94 -1.27
N PRO A 66 6.05 -8.18 -2.38
CA PRO A 66 4.81 -7.62 -2.89
C PRO A 66 3.82 -8.65 -3.44
N PHE A 67 4.22 -9.91 -3.62
CA PHE A 67 3.38 -10.95 -4.19
C PHE A 67 3.06 -12.07 -3.21
N LYS A 68 3.47 -11.91 -1.94
CA LYS A 68 3.14 -12.87 -0.90
C LYS A 68 1.66 -12.74 -0.53
N MET A 69 0.94 -13.87 -0.61
CA MET A 69 -0.50 -13.91 -0.35
C MET A 69 -0.84 -14.35 1.09
N ALA A 70 0.11 -14.96 1.79
CA ALA A 70 -0.02 -15.38 3.19
C ALA A 70 1.35 -15.41 3.88
N PRO A 71 1.43 -15.17 5.20
CA PRO A 71 2.65 -15.35 5.97
C PRO A 71 3.22 -16.78 5.83
N ASP A 72 4.51 -16.94 6.10
CA ASP A 72 5.09 -18.30 6.21
C ASP A 72 4.42 -19.08 7.35
N ALA A 73 4.44 -20.41 7.25
CA ALA A 73 3.83 -21.26 8.26
C ALA A 73 4.34 -20.93 9.67
N GLY A 74 3.41 -20.55 10.56
CA GLY A 74 3.71 -20.18 11.94
C GLY A 74 4.12 -18.72 12.16
N GLN A 75 4.19 -17.89 11.11
CA GLN A 75 4.41 -16.45 11.24
C GLN A 75 3.08 -15.69 11.33
N PRO A 76 3.01 -14.60 12.12
CA PRO A 76 1.83 -13.76 12.17
C PRO A 76 1.70 -12.94 10.88
N TRP A 77 0.48 -12.45 10.63
CA TRP A 77 0.27 -11.36 9.69
C TRP A 77 0.94 -10.09 10.21
N VAL A 78 1.39 -9.23 9.30
CA VAL A 78 1.82 -7.88 9.65
C VAL A 78 0.57 -7.05 9.86
N ASP A 79 0.34 -6.62 11.10
CA ASP A 79 -0.75 -5.71 11.44
C ASP A 79 -0.29 -4.27 11.23
N THR A 80 -0.86 -3.63 10.21
CA THR A 80 -0.58 -2.24 9.89
C THR A 80 -1.75 -1.39 10.37
N GLY A 81 -1.54 -0.61 11.44
CA GLY A 81 -2.55 0.34 11.94
C GLY A 81 -2.96 1.40 10.90
N PRO A 82 -3.89 2.32 11.23
CA PRO A 82 -4.34 3.36 10.32
C PRO A 82 -3.18 4.16 9.71
N HIS A 83 -3.17 4.30 8.38
CA HIS A 83 -2.04 4.91 7.68
C HIS A 83 -2.44 5.56 6.34
N VAL A 84 -1.55 6.41 5.85
CA VAL A 84 -1.51 6.93 4.47
C VAL A 84 -0.36 6.24 3.73
N MET A 85 -0.56 5.97 2.45
CA MET A 85 0.44 5.41 1.56
C MET A 85 0.87 6.46 0.53
N MET A 86 2.14 6.50 0.18
CA MET A 86 2.67 7.40 -0.85
C MET A 86 3.54 6.65 -1.85
N VAL A 87 3.23 6.81 -3.14
CA VAL A 87 4.04 6.32 -4.27
C VAL A 87 4.69 7.49 -4.99
N THR A 88 5.86 7.27 -5.58
CA THR A 88 6.61 8.30 -6.33
C THR A 88 7.15 7.75 -7.64
N PRO A 89 7.21 8.56 -8.72
CA PRO A 89 7.89 8.16 -9.96
C PRO A 89 9.37 7.80 -9.76
N ASN A 90 10.01 8.35 -8.72
CA ASN A 90 11.40 8.09 -8.39
C ASN A 90 11.51 7.22 -7.14
N VAL A 91 11.24 5.93 -7.25
CA VAL A 91 11.33 4.98 -6.12
C VAL A 91 12.70 4.98 -5.44
N ALA A 92 13.79 5.21 -6.20
CA ALA A 92 15.13 5.28 -5.64
C ALA A 92 15.30 6.42 -4.61
N SER A 93 14.50 7.49 -4.68
CA SER A 93 14.53 8.56 -3.68
C SER A 93 14.05 8.12 -2.30
N LEU A 94 13.38 6.96 -2.21
CA LEU A 94 12.89 6.45 -0.93
C LEU A 94 13.98 5.73 -0.15
N ALA A 95 15.10 5.31 -0.76
CA ALA A 95 16.06 4.36 -0.20
C ALA A 95 16.63 4.70 1.20
N ALA A 96 16.60 5.97 1.61
CA ALA A 96 17.08 6.42 2.92
C ALA A 96 16.05 6.26 4.06
N LEU A 97 14.78 5.98 3.76
CA LEU A 97 13.75 5.74 4.77
C LEU A 97 13.94 4.36 5.42
N PRO A 98 13.58 4.20 6.71
CA PRO A 98 13.69 2.93 7.41
C PRO A 98 12.67 1.91 6.88
N THR A 99 12.89 0.63 7.15
CA THR A 99 11.94 -0.47 6.85
C THR A 99 11.26 -1.03 8.10
N ASP A 100 11.55 -0.46 9.27
CA ASP A 100 10.94 -0.86 10.54
C ASP A 100 9.50 -0.35 10.65
N HIS A 101 8.56 -1.24 10.33
CA HIS A 101 7.13 -1.02 10.38
C HIS A 101 6.55 -1.00 11.81
N THR A 102 7.34 -1.33 12.83
CA THR A 102 6.89 -1.37 14.23
C THR A 102 7.17 -0.09 15.00
N SER A 103 8.01 0.79 14.43
CA SER A 103 8.47 2.03 15.08
C SER A 103 7.39 3.11 15.26
N GLY A 104 6.27 3.01 14.52
CA GLY A 104 5.27 4.08 14.40
C GLY A 104 5.71 5.27 13.55
N ALA A 105 6.96 5.29 13.07
CA ALA A 105 7.46 6.31 12.16
C ALA A 105 7.18 5.94 10.69
N PRO A 106 7.27 6.90 9.74
CA PRO A 106 7.19 6.57 8.32
C PRO A 106 8.28 5.58 7.89
N TYR A 107 7.89 4.57 7.13
CA TYR A 107 8.78 3.50 6.68
C TYR A 107 8.51 3.12 5.22
N ILE A 108 9.42 2.36 4.60
CA ILE A 108 9.25 1.80 3.26
C ILE A 108 8.76 0.36 3.37
N MET A 109 7.68 0.07 2.67
CA MET A 109 7.25 -1.29 2.38
C MET A 109 7.80 -1.73 1.00
N TRP A 110 8.19 -3.01 0.91
CA TRP A 110 8.72 -3.66 -0.30
C TRP A 110 9.98 -3.00 -0.88
N GLN A 111 10.85 -2.49 0.00
CA GLN A 111 12.12 -1.88 -0.39
C GLN A 111 12.92 -2.79 -1.33
N GLY A 112 13.55 -2.19 -2.35
CA GLY A 112 14.33 -2.93 -3.36
C GLY A 112 13.50 -3.44 -4.54
N THR A 113 12.17 -3.29 -4.51
CA THR A 113 11.29 -3.61 -5.64
C THR A 113 10.84 -2.34 -6.39
N PRO A 114 10.36 -2.46 -7.65
CA PRO A 114 9.70 -1.35 -8.35
C PRO A 114 8.41 -0.87 -7.69
N TYR A 115 7.90 -1.62 -6.71
CA TYR A 115 6.65 -1.35 -5.99
C TYR A 115 6.89 -0.73 -4.62
N ALA A 116 8.13 -0.37 -4.27
CA ALA A 116 8.39 0.23 -2.97
C ALA A 116 7.60 1.54 -2.81
N HIS A 117 6.92 1.67 -1.67
CA HIS A 117 6.09 2.81 -1.33
C HIS A 117 6.24 3.15 0.14
N VAL A 118 5.93 4.40 0.48
CA VAL A 118 6.04 4.89 1.86
C VAL A 118 4.74 4.61 2.58
N MET A 119 4.87 4.03 3.78
CA MET A 119 3.81 3.86 4.75
C MET A 119 3.94 4.97 5.79
N LEU A 120 2.88 5.77 5.97
CA LEU A 120 2.83 6.88 6.91
C LEU A 120 1.75 6.59 7.96
N PRO A 121 2.11 6.06 9.13
CA PRO A 121 1.18 5.90 10.25
C PRO A 121 0.54 7.25 10.64
N VAL A 122 -0.74 7.24 11.00
CA VAL A 122 -1.50 8.47 11.38
C VAL A 122 -1.94 8.51 12.85
N LYS A 123 -1.41 7.61 13.67
CA LYS A 123 -1.63 7.58 15.13
C LYS A 123 -0.31 7.61 15.87
#